data_AF-A0A399WX99-F1
#
_entry.id   AF-A0A399WX99-F1
#
_cell.length_a   1.000
_cell.length_b   1.000
_cell.length_c   1.000
_cell.angle_alpha   90.00
_cell.angle_beta   90.00
_cell.angle_gamma   90.00
#
_symmetry.space_group_name_H-M   'P 1'
#
loop_
_entity.id
_entity.type
_entity.pdbx_description
1 polymer ?
#
loop_
_entity_poly.entity_id
_entity_poly.type
_entity_poly.pdbx_seq_one_letter_code
_entity_poly.pdbx_strand_id
1 'polypeptide(L)' 'MKDLENTISNYKAEIVPLPAENGGGYLAVFPQLGHVITGVGETREEALQDLLASVPTLIQSLLEHRDELP' A
#
# COMPACT_ATOMS: atom_id res chain seq x y z
N MET A 1 -4.74 11.17 -13.94
CA MET A 1 -3.82 11.05 -12.78
C MET A 1 -4.54 11.43 -11.49
N LYS A 2 -5.05 12.66 -11.38
CA LYS A 2 -5.76 13.15 -10.17
C LYS A 2 -6.91 12.27 -9.67
N ASP A 3 -7.63 11.62 -10.57
CA ASP A 3 -8.75 10.74 -10.20
C ASP A 3 -8.29 9.46 -9.49
N LEU A 4 -7.27 8.76 -10.01
CA LEU A 4 -6.73 7.54 -9.39
C LEU A 4 -6.06 7.81 -8.04
N GLU A 5 -5.32 8.91 -7.92
CA GLU A 5 -4.73 9.33 -6.64
C GLU A 5 -5.80 9.64 -5.58
N ASN A 6 -6.88 10.33 -5.98
CA ASN A 6 -8.03 10.56 -5.11
C ASN A 6 -8.76 9.27 -4.75
N THR A 7 -8.90 8.32 -5.69
CA THR A 7 -9.51 7.02 -5.42
C THR A 7 -8.67 6.25 -4.40
N ILE A 8 -7.34 6.17 -4.60
CA ILE A 8 -6.42 5.49 -3.67
C ILE A 8 -6.45 6.14 -2.28
N SER A 9 -6.60 7.46 -2.20
CA SER A 9 -6.71 8.19 -0.93
C SER A 9 -7.97 7.83 -0.11
N ASN A 10 -9.01 7.26 -0.74
CA ASN A 10 -10.20 6.78 -0.03
C ASN A 10 -10.04 5.37 0.55
N TYR A 11 -8.98 4.65 0.19
CA TYR A 11 -8.70 3.34 0.74
C TYR A 11 -8.12 3.45 2.14
N LYS A 12 -8.61 2.59 3.04
CA LYS A 12 -8.12 2.56 4.42
C LYS A 12 -6.89 1.67 4.48
N ALA A 13 -5.76 2.26 4.83
CA ALA A 13 -4.57 1.51 5.18
C ALA A 13 -4.77 0.79 6.52
N GLU A 14 -4.38 -0.47 6.58
CA GLU A 14 -4.28 -1.25 7.82
C GLU A 14 -2.81 -1.52 8.10
N ILE A 15 -2.41 -1.36 9.36
CA ILE A 15 -1.03 -1.60 9.81
C ILE A 15 -1.05 -2.69 10.87
N VAL A 16 -0.38 -3.80 10.59
CA VAL A 16 -0.30 -4.97 11.46
C VAL A 16 1.14 -5.20 11.92
N PRO A 17 1.37 -5.57 13.19
CA PRO A 17 2.70 -5.94 13.65
C PRO A 17 3.13 -7.28 13.02
N LEU A 18 4.38 -7.37 12.60
CA LEU A 18 4.97 -8.61 12.13
C LEU A 18 5.53 -9.43 13.31
N PRO A 19 5.47 -10.77 13.25
CA PRO A 19 6.03 -11.64 14.29
C PRO A 19 7.52 -11.35 14.51
N ALA A 20 7.96 -11.32 15.77
CA ALA A 20 9.37 -11.10 16.12
C ALA A 20 10.30 -12.17 15.53
N GLU A 21 9.80 -13.39 15.33
CA GLU A 21 10.51 -14.49 14.66
C GLU A 21 10.84 -14.21 13.18
N ASN A 22 10.12 -13.28 12.54
CA ASN A 22 10.34 -12.85 11.15
C ASN A 22 11.15 -11.55 11.06
N GLY A 23 11.85 -11.16 12.14
CA GLY A 23 12.57 -9.89 12.23
C GLY A 23 11.73 -8.73 12.83
N GLY A 24 10.45 -8.97 13.16
CA GLY A 24 9.57 -7.97 13.75
C GLY A 24 9.14 -6.88 12.77
N GLY A 25 8.83 -5.70 13.31
CA GLY A 25 8.39 -4.54 12.54
C GLY A 25 6.89 -4.51 12.26
N TYR A 26 6.51 -3.82 11.19
CA TYR A 26 5.13 -3.54 10.80
C TYR A 26 4.95 -3.74 9.30
N LEU A 27 3.77 -4.24 8.95
CA LEU A 27 3.28 -4.37 7.60
C LEU A 27 2.09 -3.43 7.43
N ALA A 28 2.14 -2.56 6.43
CA ALA A 28 1.02 -1.73 6.01
C ALA A 28 0.44 -2.26 4.69
N VAL A 29 -0.88 -2.34 4.61
CA VAL A 29 -1.59 -2.82 3.42
C VAL A 29 -2.81 -1.96 3.14
N PHE A 30 -3.28 -1.95 1.90
CA PHE A 30 -4.65 -1.58 1.56
C PHE A 30 -5.46 -2.87 1.35
N PRO A 31 -6.22 -3.37 2.34
CA PRO A 31 -6.90 -4.66 2.24
C PRO A 31 -7.87 -4.72 1.05
N GLN A 32 -8.47 -3.59 0.71
CA GLN A 32 -9.43 -3.50 -0.38
C GLN A 32 -8.76 -3.63 -1.76
N LEU A 33 -7.44 -3.39 -1.85
CA LEU A 33 -6.64 -3.61 -3.06
C LEU A 33 -6.05 -5.03 -3.11
N GLY A 34 -6.55 -5.97 -2.30
CA GLY A 34 -6.11 -7.37 -2.34
C GLY A 34 -4.62 -7.57 -2.06
N HIS A 35 -3.99 -6.66 -1.30
CA HIS A 35 -2.56 -6.66 -0.99
C HIS A 35 -1.65 -6.58 -2.24
N VAL A 36 -2.13 -5.98 -3.34
CA VAL A 36 -1.33 -5.75 -4.55
C VAL A 36 -0.10 -4.88 -4.26
N ILE A 37 -0.22 -3.95 -3.32
CA ILE A 37 0.91 -3.21 -2.75
C ILE A 37 0.92 -3.39 -1.22
N THR A 38 2.13 -3.42 -0.67
CA THR A 38 2.40 -3.56 0.75
C THR A 38 3.56 -2.65 1.11
N GLY A 39 3.54 -2.08 2.31
CA GLY A 39 4.68 -1.34 2.87
C GLY A 39 5.22 -2.04 4.11
N VAL A 40 6.53 -1.98 4.33
CA VAL A 40 7.20 -2.56 5.50
C VAL A 40 8.05 -1.54 6.23
N GLY A 41 8.18 -1.67 7.55
CA GLY A 41 9.00 -0.77 8.36
C GLY A 41 9.23 -1.29 9.76
N GLU A 42 10.23 -0.73 10.45
CA GLU A 42 10.49 -1.03 11.87
C GLU A 42 9.44 -0.36 12.77
N THR A 43 8.88 0.76 12.29
CA THR A 43 7.79 1.50 12.92
C THR A 43 6.51 1.48 12.07
N ARG A 44 5.37 1.86 12.68
CA ARG A 44 4.09 1.97 11.97
C ARG A 44 4.15 3.04 10.88
N GLU A 45 4.81 4.15 11.20
CA GLU A 45 4.98 5.31 10.33
C GLU A 45 5.82 4.94 9.10
N GLU A 46 6.92 4.21 9.29
CA GLU A 46 7.75 3.72 8.17
C GLU A 46 6.97 2.78 7.26
N ALA A 47 6.26 1.80 7.82
CA ALA A 47 5.45 0.89 7.02
C ALA A 47 4.39 1.63 6.20
N LEU A 48 3.74 2.64 6.79
CA LEU A 48 2.77 3.47 6.07
C LEU A 48 3.43 4.32 4.98
N GLN A 49 4.59 4.92 5.25
CA GLN A 49 5.32 5.71 4.25
C GLN A 49 5.76 4.85 3.07
N ASP A 50 6.25 3.64 3.34
CA ASP A 50 6.66 2.67 2.31
C ASP A 50 5.47 2.23 1.44
N LEU A 51 4.30 1.98 2.07
CA LEU A 51 3.06 1.67 1.35
C LEU A 51 2.65 2.84 0.43
N LEU A 52 2.68 4.07 0.94
CA LEU A 52 2.32 5.26 0.17
C LEU A 52 3.33 5.56 -0.94
N ALA A 53 4.61 5.27 -0.74
CA ALA A 53 5.64 5.38 -1.77
C ALA A 53 5.44 4.40 -2.93
N SER A 54 4.74 3.28 -2.68
CA SER A 54 4.40 2.27 -3.70
C SER A 54 3.15 2.62 -4.53
N VAL A 55 2.35 3.60 -4.09
CA VAL A 55 1.11 4.02 -4.78
C VAL A 55 1.35 4.53 -6.21
N PRO A 56 2.34 5.41 -6.49
CA PRO A 56 2.59 5.88 -7.85
C PRO A 56 2.91 4.74 -8.83
N THR A 57 3.64 3.72 -8.37
CA THR A 57 3.96 2.53 -9.18
C THR A 57 2.71 1.71 -9.50
N LEU A 58 1.81 1.52 -8.52
CA LEU A 58 0.51 0.88 -8.77
C LEU A 58 -0.31 1.65 -9.79
N ILE A 59 -0.41 2.98 -9.63
CA ILE A 59 -1.15 3.84 -10.57
C ILE A 59 -0.58 3.70 -11.98
N GLN A 60 0.75 3.73 -12.11
CA GLN A 60 1.41 3.56 -13.41
C GLN A 60 1.08 2.21 -14.04
N SER A 61 1.18 1.13 -13.26
CA SER A 61 0.84 -0.23 -13.72
C SER A 61 -0.60 -0.32 -14.25
N LEU A 62 -1.57 0.26 -13.53
CA LEU A 62 -2.97 0.25 -13.94
C LEU A 62 -3.19 1.04 -15.23
N LEU A 63 -2.54 2.19 -15.38
CA LEU A 63 -2.60 3.01 -16.59
C LEU A 63 -2.01 2.28 -17.81
N GLU A 64 -0.92 1.53 -17.63
CA GLU A 64 -0.27 0.76 -18.69
C GLU A 64 -1.13 -0.41 -19.17
N HIS A 65 -1.77 -1.12 -18.25
CA HIS A 65 -2.60 -2.29 -18.57
C HIS A 65 -4.05 -1.94 -18.94
N ARG A 66 -4.47 -0.67 -18.78
CA ARG A 66 -5.88 -0.22 -18.89
C ARG A 66 -6.81 -0.99 -17.95
N ASP A 67 -6.28 -1.42 -16.81
CA ASP A 67 -7.05 -2.08 -15.76
C ASP A 67 -7.70 -1.03 -14.86
N GLU A 68 -8.88 -1.35 -14.35
CA GLU A 68 -9.58 -0.53 -13.36
C GLU A 68 -9.18 -0.97 -11.95
N LEU A 69 -9.16 -0.02 -11.00
CA LEU A 69 -9.07 -0.37 -9.58
C LEU A 69 -10.28 -1.24 -9.21
N PRO A 70 -10.09 -2.30 -8.40
CA PRO A 70 -11.19 -3.16 -7.95
C PRO A 70 -12.26 -2.42 -7.13
#